data_AF-A0AAW2V6Q3-F1
#
_entry.id   AF-A0AAW2V6Q3-F1
#
_cell.length_a   1.000
_cell.length_b   1.000
_cell.length_c   1.000
_cell.angle_alpha   90.00
_cell.angle_beta   90.00
_cell.angle_gamma   90.00
#
_symmetry.space_group_name_H-M   'P 1'
#
loop_
_entity.id
_entity.type
_entity.pdbx_description
1 polymer ?
#
loop_
_entity_poly.entity_id
_entity_poly.type
_entity_poly.pdbx_seq_one_letter_code
_entity_poly.pdbx_strand_id
1 'polypeptide(L)'
;MTWHASHLTEEDSICHPSDAEAWRHFDRTHPNFALEPRNVRLGLCIDGFAPHGQYGRTYSCWPVIITPYNLSPRMCMKSDYMFLMMVIPGLSNPKRLIDVYLEPLIYELLQLWHVGVRTHDHAMNQAFMMRAALMCTVNDLPAYGMASGWSTAGIMGCPICMDDTRVFYLQHGRKACYFDCHKRFLPQDHPYWRNKKDFIKNRQERYIARPRLTGEEIRVRGEEYSSVMFMMLNWILCLYCSQLFF
;
A
#
# COMPACT_ATOMS: atom_id res chain seq x y z
N MET A 1 -0.73 16.97 17.15
CA MET A 1 -0.54 16.04 16.01
C MET A 1 0.78 16.33 15.29
N THR A 2 1.89 16.48 16.02
CA THR A 2 3.20 16.91 15.47
C THR A 2 4.35 16.04 15.98
N TRP A 3 4.04 14.92 16.65
CA TRP A 3 5.05 14.07 17.28
C TRP A 3 6.07 13.55 16.25
N HIS A 4 5.59 13.18 15.05
CA HIS A 4 6.43 12.74 13.93
C HIS A 4 7.56 13.72 13.57
N ALA A 5 7.36 15.02 13.82
CA ALA A 5 8.32 16.08 13.45
C ALA A 5 9.27 16.43 14.60
N SER A 6 8.96 16.07 15.83
CA SER A 6 9.73 16.46 17.02
C SER A 6 10.46 15.30 17.70
N HIS A 7 10.16 14.05 17.33
CA HIS A 7 10.89 12.92 17.89
C HIS A 7 12.29 12.80 17.29
N LEU A 8 13.20 12.20 18.06
CA LEU A 8 14.52 11.82 17.59
C LEU A 8 14.43 10.42 16.97
N THR A 9 15.13 10.23 15.86
CA THR A 9 15.33 8.92 15.24
C THR A 9 16.70 8.41 15.64
N GLU A 10 16.79 7.17 16.13
CA GLU A 10 18.07 6.50 16.31
C GLU A 10 18.61 6.06 14.94
N GLU A 11 19.92 6.21 14.70
CA GLU A 11 20.53 5.73 13.46
C GLU A 11 20.29 4.21 13.33
N ASP A 12 19.91 3.78 12.12
CA ASP A 12 19.63 2.39 11.73
C ASP A 12 18.42 1.68 12.38
N SER A 13 17.51 2.42 13.03
CA SER A 13 16.25 1.85 13.57
C SER A 13 15.00 2.51 13.00
N ILE A 14 13.99 1.69 12.69
CA ILE A 14 12.64 2.15 12.30
C ILE A 14 11.69 1.84 13.46
N CYS A 15 11.38 2.85 14.26
CA CYS A 15 10.46 2.75 15.40
C CYS A 15 9.06 3.30 15.06
N HIS A 16 8.96 4.08 13.99
CA HIS A 16 7.74 4.72 13.54
C HIS A 16 7.73 4.88 12.01
N PRO A 17 6.57 4.93 11.32
CA PRO A 17 6.50 5.18 9.88
C PRO A 17 7.26 6.42 9.38
N SER A 18 7.45 7.45 10.22
CA SER A 18 8.25 8.64 9.87
C SER A 18 9.75 8.40 9.77
N ASP A 19 10.26 7.31 10.36
CA ASP A 19 11.66 6.92 10.22
C ASP A 19 11.95 6.32 8.83
N ALA A 20 10.92 5.78 8.18
CA ALA A 20 11.04 5.03 6.95
C ALA A 20 11.36 5.92 5.74
N GLU A 21 12.11 5.35 4.80
CA GLU A 21 12.52 6.01 3.56
C GLU A 21 11.30 6.50 2.76
N ALA A 22 10.18 5.78 2.82
CA ALA A 22 8.94 6.16 2.13
C ALA A 22 8.41 7.52 2.60
N TRP A 23 8.49 7.81 3.90
CA TRP A 23 8.10 9.10 4.46
C TRP A 23 9.07 10.21 4.04
N ARG A 24 10.37 9.93 4.07
CA ARG A 24 11.41 10.88 3.63
C ARG A 24 11.29 11.18 2.13
N HIS A 25 10.96 10.17 1.33
CA HIS A 25 10.66 10.35 -0.08
C HIS A 25 9.42 11.22 -0.27
N PHE A 26 8.34 10.97 0.48
CA PHE A 26 7.13 11.80 0.44
C PHE A 26 7.45 13.27 0.72
N ASP A 27 8.22 13.54 1.77
CA ASP A 27 8.56 14.91 2.18
C ASP A 27 9.43 15.63 1.13
N ARG A 28 10.36 14.91 0.48
CA ARG A 28 11.15 15.44 -0.64
C ARG A 28 10.30 15.73 -1.88
N THR A 29 9.32 14.88 -2.17
CA THR A 29 8.43 15.03 -3.33
C THR A 29 7.35 16.10 -3.10
N HIS A 30 6.94 16.31 -1.85
CA HIS A 30 5.89 17.25 -1.48
C HIS A 30 6.33 18.23 -0.37
N PRO A 31 7.36 19.06 -0.62
CA PRO A 31 7.92 19.95 0.41
C PRO A 31 6.89 20.93 0.95
N ASN A 32 6.00 21.46 0.10
CA ASN A 32 4.91 22.36 0.53
C ASN A 32 3.94 21.72 1.53
N PHE A 33 3.75 20.40 1.46
CA PHE A 33 2.96 19.67 2.45
C PHE A 33 3.77 19.43 3.73
N ALA A 34 5.03 19.03 3.58
CA ALA A 34 5.91 18.68 4.70
C ALA A 34 6.29 19.90 5.57
N LEU A 35 6.37 21.09 4.98
CA LEU A 35 6.65 22.35 5.68
C LEU A 35 5.67 22.66 6.81
N GLU A 36 4.43 22.18 6.72
CA GLU A 36 3.43 22.30 7.78
C GLU A 36 3.35 20.97 8.55
N PRO A 37 4.04 20.83 9.71
CA PRO A 37 4.12 19.58 10.46
C PRO A 37 2.76 19.14 11.04
N ARG A 38 1.78 20.04 11.11
CA ARG A 38 0.41 19.75 11.56
C ARG A 38 -0.44 19.07 10.47
N ASN A 39 0.03 19.04 9.22
CA ASN A 39 -0.63 18.27 8.16
C ASN A 39 -0.63 16.77 8.51
N VAL A 40 -1.76 16.12 8.25
CA VAL A 40 -2.05 14.77 8.74
C VAL A 40 -1.60 13.72 7.73
N ARG A 41 -0.91 12.69 8.21
CA ARG A 41 -0.47 11.53 7.44
C ARG A 41 -1.24 10.31 7.92
N LEU A 42 -1.94 9.67 7.00
CA LEU A 42 -2.92 8.63 7.28
C LEU A 42 -2.43 7.27 6.80
N GLY A 43 -2.73 6.22 7.55
CA GLY A 43 -2.74 4.83 7.10
C GLY A 43 -4.18 4.36 6.94
N LEU A 44 -4.46 3.62 5.87
CA LEU A 44 -5.77 3.03 5.59
C LEU A 44 -5.68 1.51 5.69
N CYS A 45 -6.49 0.89 6.52
CA CYS A 45 -6.57 -0.57 6.64
C CYS A 45 -7.91 -1.05 6.09
N ILE A 46 -7.87 -2.04 5.20
CA ILE A 46 -9.06 -2.68 4.65
C ILE A 46 -8.78 -4.18 4.57
N ASP A 47 -9.58 -4.96 5.31
CA ASP A 47 -9.52 -6.42 5.26
C ASP A 47 -10.89 -7.03 5.50
N GLY A 48 -11.09 -8.28 5.08
CA GLY A 48 -12.32 -9.02 5.28
C GLY A 48 -12.21 -10.00 6.45
N PHE A 49 -13.12 -9.92 7.41
CA PHE A 49 -13.24 -10.93 8.46
C PHE A 49 -14.63 -11.58 8.47
N ALA A 50 -14.69 -12.82 8.98
CA ALA A 50 -15.93 -13.58 9.12
C ALA A 50 -16.45 -13.50 10.57
N PRO A 51 -17.45 -12.67 10.89
CA PRO A 51 -17.87 -12.42 12.27
C PRO A 51 -18.48 -13.64 12.98
N HIS A 52 -19.04 -14.59 12.22
CA HIS A 52 -19.73 -15.77 12.77
C HIS A 52 -18.86 -17.04 12.81
N GLY A 53 -17.56 -16.93 12.52
CA GLY A 53 -16.63 -18.07 12.52
C GLY A 53 -16.95 -19.15 11.48
N GLN A 54 -16.37 -20.35 11.65
CA GLN A 54 -16.45 -21.45 10.67
C GLN A 54 -17.82 -22.15 10.62
N TYR A 55 -18.65 -22.02 11.66
CA TYR A 55 -19.90 -22.78 11.81
C TYR A 55 -21.17 -21.95 11.56
N GLY A 56 -21.02 -20.67 11.19
CA GLY A 56 -22.11 -19.77 10.85
C GLY A 56 -22.44 -19.71 9.36
N ARG A 57 -23.49 -18.96 9.00
CA ARG A 57 -23.75 -18.59 7.59
C ARG A 57 -22.54 -17.82 7.05
N THR A 58 -22.15 -18.10 5.80
CA THR A 58 -21.09 -17.34 5.11
C THR A 58 -21.44 -15.85 5.12
N TYR A 59 -20.61 -15.09 5.84
CA TYR A 59 -20.73 -13.66 5.99
C TYR A 59 -19.33 -13.07 6.03
N SER A 60 -19.15 -11.98 5.32
CA SER A 60 -17.91 -11.22 5.22
C SER A 60 -18.20 -9.80 5.67
N CYS A 61 -17.35 -9.29 6.55
CA CYS A 61 -17.41 -7.93 7.04
C CYS A 61 -16.08 -7.26 6.75
N TRP A 62 -16.13 -6.11 6.08
CA TRP A 62 -14.95 -5.37 5.66
C TRP A 62 -14.92 -4.01 6.35
N PRO A 63 -14.26 -3.88 7.52
CA PRO A 63 -14.02 -2.59 8.15
C PRO A 63 -12.98 -1.81 7.35
N VAL A 64 -13.25 -0.53 7.17
CA VAL A 64 -12.30 0.43 6.60
C VAL A 64 -11.87 1.35 7.73
N ILE A 65 -10.61 1.25 8.11
CA ILE A 65 -10.06 1.94 9.28
C ILE A 65 -8.99 2.93 8.83
N ILE A 66 -9.07 4.16 9.32
CA ILE A 66 -8.05 5.19 9.13
C ILE A 66 -7.31 5.44 10.44
N THR A 67 -5.99 5.50 10.36
CA THR A 67 -5.11 5.77 11.50
C THR A 67 -4.19 6.95 11.18
N PRO A 68 -4.12 8.00 12.02
CA PRO A 68 -3.18 9.07 11.81
C PRO A 68 -1.81 8.73 12.39
N TYR A 69 -0.79 8.70 11.53
CA TYR A 69 0.60 8.45 11.91
C TYR A 69 1.33 9.70 12.40
N ASN A 70 0.65 10.80 12.67
CA ASN A 70 1.28 11.96 13.31
C ASN A 70 1.57 11.74 14.80
N LEU A 71 1.01 10.68 15.38
CA LEU A 71 1.05 10.35 16.80
C LEU A 71 2.21 9.41 17.11
N SER A 72 2.63 9.38 18.38
CA SER A 72 3.67 8.45 18.83
C SER A 72 3.28 6.97 18.61
N PRO A 73 4.24 6.04 18.50
CA PRO A 73 3.98 4.60 18.35
C PRO A 73 3.02 4.03 19.40
N ARG A 74 3.08 4.55 20.63
CA ARG A 74 2.21 4.14 21.74
C ARG A 74 0.77 4.61 21.60
N MET A 75 0.53 5.60 20.76
CA MET A 75 -0.79 6.21 20.56
C MET A 75 -1.39 5.81 19.22
N CYS A 76 -0.65 5.89 18.11
CA CYS A 76 -1.20 5.68 16.77
C CYS A 76 -1.88 4.30 16.61
N MET A 77 -1.43 3.27 17.33
CA MET A 77 -2.02 1.94 17.26
C MET A 77 -3.13 1.65 18.29
N LYS A 78 -3.55 2.64 19.10
CA LYS A 78 -4.67 2.45 20.05
C LYS A 78 -6.01 2.63 19.34
N SER A 79 -7.02 1.89 19.82
CA SER A 79 -8.40 1.98 19.34
C SER A 79 -8.95 3.41 19.33
N ASP A 80 -8.57 4.23 20.31
CA ASP A 80 -9.04 5.62 20.45
C ASP A 80 -8.57 6.54 19.31
N TYR A 81 -7.53 6.12 18.57
CA TYR A 81 -6.96 6.84 17.43
C TYR A 81 -7.12 6.07 16.11
N MET A 82 -7.86 4.96 16.12
CA MET A 82 -8.26 4.21 14.94
C MET A 82 -9.71 4.57 14.60
N PHE A 83 -9.90 5.26 13.50
CA PHE A 83 -11.21 5.72 13.06
C PHE A 83 -11.83 4.69 12.13
N LEU A 84 -12.89 4.04 12.57
CA LEU A 84 -13.72 3.21 11.71
C LEU A 84 -14.56 4.12 10.80
N MET A 85 -14.14 4.24 9.55
CA MET A 85 -14.78 5.14 8.58
C MET A 85 -16.04 4.51 7.98
N MET A 86 -15.98 3.21 7.70
CA MET A 86 -17.12 2.47 7.20
C MET A 86 -17.00 0.97 7.48
N VAL A 87 -18.13 0.28 7.39
CA VAL A 87 -18.23 -1.17 7.45
C VAL A 87 -18.98 -1.62 6.20
N ILE A 88 -18.38 -2.52 5.42
CA ILE A 88 -19.01 -3.11 4.24
C ILE A 88 -19.42 -4.55 4.59
N PRO A 89 -20.69 -4.78 4.97
CA PRO A 89 -21.21 -6.12 5.22
C PRO A 89 -21.61 -6.82 3.92
N GLY A 90 -21.49 -8.14 3.87
CA GLY A 90 -22.00 -8.94 2.77
C GLY A 90 -21.98 -10.44 3.03
N LEU A 91 -22.77 -11.20 2.27
CA LEU A 91 -22.67 -12.67 2.28
C LEU A 91 -21.33 -13.15 1.69
N SER A 92 -20.71 -12.31 0.85
CA SER A 92 -19.40 -12.52 0.25
C SER A 92 -18.55 -11.26 0.34
N ASN A 93 -17.26 -11.39 0.00
CA ASN A 93 -16.38 -10.24 -0.19
C ASN A 93 -16.93 -9.28 -1.27
N PRO A 94 -16.59 -7.97 -1.20
CA PRO A 94 -17.14 -6.96 -2.11
C PRO A 94 -16.62 -7.11 -3.54
N LYS A 95 -15.48 -7.79 -3.75
CA LYS A 95 -14.85 -7.98 -5.07
C LYS A 95 -14.74 -6.65 -5.81
N ARG A 96 -15.35 -6.57 -7.00
CA ARG A 96 -15.35 -5.40 -7.88
C ARG A 96 -16.23 -4.26 -7.40
N LEU A 97 -17.06 -4.45 -6.37
CA LEU A 97 -17.93 -3.40 -5.84
C LEU A 97 -17.24 -2.57 -4.76
N ILE A 98 -16.02 -2.92 -4.36
CA ILE A 98 -15.29 -2.22 -3.30
C ILE A 98 -15.02 -0.76 -3.65
N ASP A 99 -14.88 -0.43 -4.94
CA ASP A 99 -14.72 0.93 -5.44
C ASP A 99 -15.93 1.82 -5.17
N VAL A 100 -17.14 1.30 -5.41
CA VAL A 100 -18.40 2.01 -5.14
C VAL A 100 -18.51 2.35 -3.65
N TYR A 101 -18.09 1.44 -2.78
CA TYR A 101 -18.10 1.68 -1.35
C TYR A 101 -17.06 2.72 -0.91
N LEU A 102 -15.86 2.69 -1.51
CA LEU A 102 -14.76 3.58 -1.14
C LEU A 102 -14.86 4.98 -1.77
N GLU A 103 -15.66 5.17 -2.81
CA GLU A 103 -15.86 6.46 -3.50
C GLU A 103 -16.05 7.68 -2.57
N PRO A 104 -16.97 7.68 -1.58
CA PRO A 104 -17.14 8.83 -0.69
C PRO A 104 -15.89 9.13 0.15
N LEU A 105 -15.21 8.08 0.65
CA LEU A 105 -13.98 8.25 1.42
C LEU A 105 -12.87 8.82 0.55
N ILE A 106 -12.74 8.30 -0.66
CA ILE A 106 -11.77 8.74 -1.66
C ILE A 106 -12.00 10.23 -1.99
N TYR A 107 -13.26 10.64 -2.18
CA TYR A 107 -13.61 12.02 -2.43
C TYR A 107 -13.17 12.95 -1.29
N GLU A 108 -13.43 12.60 -0.04
CA GLU A 108 -13.00 13.39 1.12
C GLU A 108 -11.47 13.45 1.25
N LEU A 109 -10.77 12.34 1.00
CA LEU A 109 -9.31 12.31 0.99
C LEU A 109 -8.73 13.24 -0.09
N LEU A 110 -9.33 13.28 -1.28
CA LEU A 110 -8.95 14.22 -2.34
C LEU A 110 -9.18 15.67 -1.94
N GLN A 111 -10.31 15.97 -1.28
CA GLN A 111 -10.60 17.32 -0.77
C GLN A 111 -9.57 17.74 0.29
N LEU A 112 -9.24 16.87 1.24
CA LEU A 112 -8.20 17.11 2.24
C LEU A 112 -6.81 17.29 1.62
N TRP A 113 -6.52 16.58 0.53
CA TRP A 113 -5.25 16.70 -0.18
C TRP A 113 -5.15 17.99 -0.99
N HIS A 114 -6.15 18.32 -1.81
CA HIS A 114 -6.06 19.44 -2.76
C HIS A 114 -6.46 20.79 -2.15
N VAL A 115 -7.47 20.81 -1.28
CA VAL A 115 -8.03 22.04 -0.70
C VAL A 115 -7.60 22.21 0.75
N GLY A 116 -7.68 21.14 1.53
CA GLY A 116 -7.51 21.18 2.98
C GLY A 116 -8.73 21.78 3.69
N VAL A 117 -8.62 21.89 5.02
CA VAL A 117 -9.67 22.44 5.89
C VAL A 117 -9.05 23.43 6.87
N ARG A 118 -9.76 24.54 7.11
CA ARG A 118 -9.32 25.51 8.11
C ARG A 118 -9.46 24.90 9.50
N THR A 119 -8.35 24.71 10.19
CA THR A 119 -8.29 24.07 11.50
C THR A 119 -7.64 25.01 12.50
N HIS A 120 -8.11 24.96 13.75
CA HIS A 120 -7.51 25.70 14.86
C HIS A 120 -6.62 24.77 15.68
N ASP A 121 -5.36 25.14 15.83
CA ASP A 121 -4.44 24.49 16.75
C ASP A 121 -4.57 25.14 18.13
N HIS A 122 -5.15 24.39 19.07
CA HIS A 122 -5.34 24.86 20.44
C HIS A 122 -4.00 25.09 21.18
N ALA A 123 -2.96 24.30 20.90
CA ALA A 123 -1.69 24.41 21.61
C ALA A 123 -0.93 25.70 21.23
N MET A 124 -0.97 26.07 19.95
CA MET A 124 -0.35 27.29 19.44
C MET A 124 -1.32 28.49 19.37
N ASN A 125 -2.60 28.26 19.65
CA ASN A 125 -3.70 29.21 19.47
C ASN A 125 -3.71 29.89 18.10
N GLN A 126 -3.53 29.11 17.03
CA GLN A 126 -3.42 29.61 15.66
C GLN A 126 -4.30 28.83 14.71
N ALA A 127 -4.94 29.53 13.77
CA ALA A 127 -5.60 28.89 12.65
C ALA A 127 -4.59 28.58 11.55
N PHE A 128 -4.71 27.41 10.94
CA PHE A 128 -3.91 26.99 9.80
C PHE A 128 -4.78 26.21 8.81
N MET A 129 -4.27 26.01 7.60
CA MET A 129 -4.93 25.15 6.61
C MET A 129 -4.38 23.73 6.77
N MET A 130 -5.18 22.84 7.36
CA MET A 130 -4.81 21.45 7.52
C MET A 130 -5.06 20.69 6.22
N ARG A 131 -4.03 20.02 5.70
CA ARG A 131 -4.15 19.03 4.63
C ARG A 131 -3.91 17.64 5.17
N ALA A 132 -4.42 16.62 4.48
CA ALA A 132 -4.14 15.24 4.80
C ALA A 132 -3.60 14.48 3.57
N ALA A 133 -2.71 13.52 3.83
CA ALA A 133 -2.17 12.62 2.83
C ALA A 133 -2.31 11.18 3.31
N LEU A 134 -2.73 10.28 2.41
CA LEU A 134 -2.70 8.85 2.66
C LEU A 134 -1.30 8.32 2.33
N MET A 135 -0.60 7.79 3.33
CA MET A 135 0.80 7.34 3.21
C MET A 135 0.91 5.87 2.81
N CYS A 136 0.03 5.02 3.33
CA CYS A 136 0.05 3.60 3.04
C CYS A 136 -1.33 2.97 3.19
N THR A 137 -1.47 1.78 2.61
CA THR A 137 -2.60 0.89 2.91
C THR A 137 -2.12 -0.42 3.52
N VAL A 138 -2.80 -0.88 4.56
CA VAL A 138 -2.52 -2.13 5.28
C VAL A 138 -3.59 -3.14 4.89
N ASN A 139 -3.25 -4.03 3.98
CA ASN A 139 -4.15 -5.03 3.41
C ASN A 139 -3.41 -6.37 3.29
N ASP A 140 -4.12 -7.49 3.39
CA ASP A 140 -3.58 -8.77 2.91
C ASP A 140 -3.56 -8.79 1.36
N LEU A 141 -2.92 -9.79 0.74
CA LEU A 141 -2.81 -9.86 -0.72
C LEU A 141 -4.18 -9.93 -1.43
N PRO A 142 -5.15 -10.75 -0.98
CA PRO A 142 -6.52 -10.72 -1.51
C PRO A 142 -7.21 -9.35 -1.43
N ALA A 143 -7.19 -8.70 -0.27
CA ALA A 143 -7.76 -7.38 -0.04
C ALA A 143 -7.07 -6.32 -0.89
N TYR A 144 -5.74 -6.37 -0.99
CA TYR A 144 -4.96 -5.53 -1.90
C TYR A 144 -5.45 -5.69 -3.34
N GLY A 145 -5.68 -6.91 -3.82
CA GLY A 145 -6.12 -7.15 -5.19
C GLY A 145 -7.49 -6.54 -5.48
N MET A 146 -8.39 -6.57 -4.51
CA MET A 146 -9.69 -5.90 -4.63
C MET A 146 -9.54 -4.37 -4.58
N ALA A 147 -8.80 -3.84 -3.61
CA ALA A 147 -8.62 -2.41 -3.41
C ALA A 147 -7.84 -1.75 -4.57
N SER A 148 -6.76 -2.38 -5.02
CA SER A 148 -5.94 -1.85 -6.12
C SER A 148 -6.54 -2.08 -7.51
N GLY A 149 -7.51 -2.99 -7.64
CA GLY A 149 -7.99 -3.47 -8.94
C GLY A 149 -7.00 -4.40 -9.67
N TRP A 150 -5.85 -4.71 -9.09
CA TRP A 150 -4.86 -5.62 -9.68
C TRP A 150 -5.14 -7.09 -9.31
N SER A 151 -4.87 -8.02 -10.23
CA SER A 151 -4.98 -9.45 -9.92
C SER A 151 -3.82 -9.89 -9.01
N THR A 152 -4.11 -10.22 -7.75
CA THR A 152 -3.13 -10.85 -6.84
C THR A 152 -3.11 -12.38 -6.91
N ALA A 153 -3.89 -12.96 -7.83
CA ALA A 153 -3.95 -14.39 -8.08
C ALA A 153 -3.39 -14.79 -9.45
N GLY A 154 -3.06 -16.07 -9.60
CA GLY A 154 -2.66 -16.66 -10.87
C GLY A 154 -1.26 -16.23 -11.32
N ILE A 155 -1.10 -15.91 -12.60
CA ILE A 155 0.18 -15.52 -13.24
C ILE A 155 0.55 -14.05 -13.06
N MET A 156 -0.45 -13.19 -12.78
CA MET A 156 -0.27 -11.75 -12.59
C MET A 156 -0.11 -11.39 -11.11
N GLY A 157 0.13 -12.37 -10.22
CA GLY A 157 0.01 -12.18 -8.78
C GLY A 157 0.96 -11.15 -8.16
N CYS A 158 1.99 -10.69 -8.89
CA CYS A 158 2.92 -9.68 -8.40
C CYS A 158 2.50 -8.27 -8.86
N PRO A 159 2.05 -7.38 -7.96
CA PRO A 159 1.66 -6.01 -8.32
C PRO A 159 2.86 -5.12 -8.69
N ILE A 160 4.08 -5.53 -8.31
CA ILE A 160 5.31 -4.80 -8.64
C ILE A 160 5.75 -5.11 -10.09
N CYS A 161 5.77 -6.40 -10.43
CA CYS A 161 6.19 -6.85 -11.76
C CYS A 161 5.09 -6.66 -12.81
N MET A 162 3.82 -6.69 -12.39
CA MET A 162 2.64 -6.62 -13.25
C MET A 162 2.71 -7.62 -14.42
N ASP A 163 2.61 -7.13 -15.65
CA ASP A 163 2.76 -7.84 -16.93
C ASP A 163 4.15 -8.43 -17.16
N ASP A 164 5.19 -7.89 -16.51
CA ASP A 164 6.56 -8.43 -16.55
C ASP A 164 6.78 -9.54 -15.50
N THR A 165 5.70 -10.06 -14.90
CA THR A 165 5.79 -11.17 -13.96
C THR A 165 6.31 -12.43 -14.67
N ARG A 166 7.42 -12.98 -14.16
CA ARG A 166 8.01 -14.22 -14.67
C ARG A 166 7.46 -15.39 -13.87
N VAL A 167 6.81 -16.33 -14.57
CA VAL A 167 6.11 -17.46 -13.96
C VAL A 167 6.15 -18.65 -14.91
N PHE A 168 6.13 -19.86 -14.35
CA PHE A 168 5.97 -21.10 -15.10
C PHE A 168 4.97 -22.00 -14.40
N TYR A 169 4.39 -22.95 -15.13
CA TYR A 169 3.46 -23.93 -14.57
C TYR A 169 4.18 -25.21 -14.20
N LEU A 170 3.91 -25.73 -13.00
CA LEU A 170 4.32 -27.07 -12.62
C LEU A 170 3.57 -28.08 -13.49
N GLN A 171 4.29 -28.95 -14.21
CA GLN A 171 3.70 -29.87 -15.19
C GLN A 171 2.58 -30.75 -14.60
N HIS A 172 2.82 -31.32 -13.42
CA HIS A 172 1.86 -32.22 -12.77
C HIS A 172 0.84 -31.49 -11.89
N GLY A 173 1.26 -30.40 -11.24
CA GLY A 173 0.39 -29.65 -10.32
C GLY A 173 -0.51 -28.62 -11.00
N ARG A 174 -0.20 -28.23 -12.25
CA ARG A 174 -0.85 -27.13 -13.01
C ARG A 174 -0.96 -25.82 -12.22
N LYS A 175 -0.10 -25.63 -11.21
CA LYS A 175 -0.02 -24.41 -10.40
C LYS A 175 1.07 -23.50 -10.95
N ALA A 176 0.79 -22.20 -10.94
CA ALA A 176 1.77 -21.17 -11.20
C ALA A 176 2.88 -21.23 -10.12
N CYS A 177 4.14 -21.19 -10.55
CA CYS A 177 5.30 -21.19 -9.70
C CYS A 177 6.23 -20.01 -10.05
N TYR A 178 6.67 -19.33 -9.00
CA TYR A 178 7.56 -18.17 -9.07
C TYR A 178 9.00 -18.51 -8.66
N PHE A 179 9.25 -19.78 -8.32
CA PHE A 179 10.57 -20.24 -7.93
C PHE A 179 11.57 -19.97 -9.06
N ASP A 180 12.78 -19.51 -8.70
CA ASP A 180 13.86 -19.19 -9.65
C ASP A 180 13.62 -17.98 -10.59
N CYS A 181 12.45 -17.33 -10.52
CA CYS A 181 12.13 -16.14 -11.33
C CYS A 181 12.64 -14.81 -10.71
N HIS A 182 13.09 -14.84 -9.45
CA HIS A 182 13.47 -13.66 -8.66
C HIS A 182 14.94 -13.25 -8.80
N LYS A 183 15.80 -14.08 -9.41
CA LYS A 183 17.22 -13.75 -9.62
C LYS A 183 17.43 -12.43 -10.36
N ARG A 184 16.47 -12.07 -11.21
CA ARG A 184 16.45 -10.82 -11.98
C ARG A 184 16.52 -9.53 -11.15
N PHE A 185 16.21 -9.59 -9.84
CA PHE A 185 16.29 -8.45 -8.93
C PHE A 185 17.65 -8.32 -8.24
N LEU A 186 18.53 -9.31 -8.40
CA LEU A 186 19.87 -9.29 -7.80
C LEU A 186 20.87 -8.55 -8.71
N PRO A 187 21.91 -7.93 -8.13
CA PRO A 187 23.04 -7.40 -8.90
C PRO A 187 23.62 -8.43 -9.87
N GLN A 188 24.08 -8.01 -11.04
CA GLN A 188 24.51 -8.92 -12.11
C GLN A 188 25.72 -9.80 -11.72
N ASP A 189 26.53 -9.33 -10.79
CA ASP A 189 27.69 -9.99 -10.22
C ASP A 189 27.35 -10.92 -9.03
N HIS A 190 26.08 -10.97 -8.61
CA HIS A 190 25.64 -11.79 -7.48
C HIS A 190 25.93 -13.30 -7.71
N PRO A 191 26.49 -14.03 -6.72
CA PRO A 191 26.87 -15.44 -6.88
C PRO A 191 25.74 -16.37 -7.37
N TYR A 192 24.50 -16.06 -7.03
CA TYR A 192 23.32 -16.84 -7.41
C TYR A 192 23.05 -16.90 -8.91
N TRP A 193 23.56 -15.95 -9.71
CA TRP A 193 23.49 -16.05 -11.17
C TRP A 193 24.25 -17.27 -11.72
N ARG A 194 25.27 -17.75 -11.00
CA ARG A 194 26.11 -18.90 -11.37
C ARG A 194 25.75 -20.18 -10.62
N ASN A 195 24.86 -20.10 -9.63
CA ASN A 195 24.47 -21.25 -8.83
C ASN A 195 23.51 -22.14 -9.64
N LYS A 196 24.00 -23.32 -10.02
CA LYS A 196 23.23 -24.34 -10.77
C LYS A 196 22.70 -25.47 -9.87
N LYS A 197 23.10 -25.49 -8.59
CA LYS A 197 22.78 -26.57 -7.66
C LYS A 197 21.46 -26.31 -6.93
N ASP A 198 21.26 -25.09 -6.44
CA ASP A 198 20.12 -24.73 -5.59
C ASP A 198 18.92 -24.18 -6.37
N PHE A 199 19.05 -24.10 -7.70
CA PHE A 199 18.04 -23.54 -8.61
C PHE A 199 17.62 -24.58 -9.66
N ILE A 200 16.63 -24.22 -10.50
CA ILE A 200 16.07 -25.16 -11.47
C ILE A 200 17.15 -25.64 -12.44
N LYS A 201 17.36 -26.96 -12.47
CA LYS A 201 18.35 -27.60 -13.34
C LYS A 201 18.10 -27.21 -14.80
N ASN A 202 19.17 -26.80 -15.49
CA ASN A 202 19.16 -26.36 -16.90
C ASN A 202 18.35 -25.08 -17.19
N ARG A 203 17.90 -24.35 -16.18
CA ARG A 203 17.28 -23.03 -16.35
C ARG A 203 18.28 -21.93 -16.00
N GLN A 204 18.58 -21.07 -16.95
CA GLN A 204 19.29 -19.81 -16.70
C GLN A 204 18.29 -18.67 -16.88
N GLU A 205 17.94 -18.00 -15.78
CA GLU A 205 17.29 -16.70 -15.89
C GLU A 205 18.35 -15.74 -16.48
N ARG A 206 18.00 -15.05 -17.58
CA ARG A 206 18.89 -14.11 -18.29
C ARG A 206 18.30 -12.71 -18.37
N TYR A 207 17.10 -12.55 -17.85
CA TYR A 207 16.34 -11.31 -17.93
C TYR A 207 16.61 -10.49 -16.68
N ILE A 208 16.93 -9.22 -16.87
CA ILE A 208 17.06 -8.25 -15.78
C ILE A 208 15.66 -7.74 -15.45
N ALA A 209 15.39 -7.42 -14.19
CA ALA A 209 14.16 -6.76 -13.79
C ALA A 209 13.98 -5.46 -14.57
N ARG A 210 12.76 -5.20 -15.08
CA ARG A 210 12.46 -3.87 -15.58
C ARG A 210 12.64 -2.84 -14.46
N PRO A 211 13.02 -1.60 -14.79
CA PRO A 211 12.97 -0.50 -13.83
C PRO A 211 11.58 -0.41 -13.20
N ARG A 212 11.51 0.00 -11.94
CA ARG A 212 10.24 0.25 -11.27
C ARG A 212 9.48 1.32 -12.04
N LEU A 213 8.22 1.03 -12.34
CA LEU A 213 7.37 2.02 -12.98
C LEU A 213 7.07 3.15 -11.99
N THR A 214 6.98 4.36 -12.51
CA THR A 214 6.47 5.52 -11.80
C THR A 214 4.96 5.40 -11.60
N GLY A 215 4.42 6.14 -10.63
CA GLY A 215 2.97 6.20 -10.42
C GLY A 215 2.19 6.63 -11.67
N GLU A 216 2.79 7.49 -12.49
CA GLU A 216 2.21 7.95 -13.76
C GLU A 216 2.19 6.86 -14.83
N GLU A 217 3.28 6.10 -14.99
CA GLU A 217 3.31 4.98 -15.93
C GLU A 217 2.33 3.86 -15.53
N ILE A 218 2.15 3.64 -14.22
CA ILE A 218 1.16 2.68 -13.70
C ILE A 218 -0.25 3.17 -13.93
N ARG A 219 -0.50 4.48 -13.76
CA ARG A 219 -1.79 5.11 -14.06
C ARG A 219 -2.16 4.89 -15.52
N VAL A 220 -1.27 5.22 -16.45
CA VAL A 220 -1.49 5.04 -17.90
C VAL A 220 -1.75 3.57 -18.25
N ARG A 221 -0.98 2.63 -17.67
CA ARG A 221 -1.22 1.20 -17.88
C ARG A 221 -2.53 0.72 -17.26
N GLY A 222 -2.92 1.27 -16.11
CA GLY A 222 -4.15 0.93 -15.41
C GLY A 222 -5.43 1.39 -16.11
N GLU A 223 -5.34 2.49 -16.88
CA GLU A 223 -6.44 3.00 -17.70
C GLU A 223 -6.86 1.99 -18.79
N GLU A 224 -5.96 1.13 -19.27
CA GLU A 224 -6.30 0.02 -20.17
C GLU A 224 -7.13 -1.10 -19.49
N TYR A 225 -7.12 -1.17 -18.14
CA TYR A 225 -7.74 -2.26 -17.37
C TYR A 225 -9.00 -1.85 -16.58
N SER A 226 -9.53 -0.64 -16.81
CA SER A 226 -10.87 -0.18 -16.39
C SER A 226 -11.19 -0.33 -14.89
N SER A 227 -10.79 0.65 -14.07
CA SER A 227 -11.55 1.10 -12.88
C SER A 227 -10.87 2.29 -12.20
N VAL A 228 -11.66 3.31 -11.87
CA VAL A 228 -11.24 4.62 -11.33
C VAL A 228 -10.42 4.49 -10.03
N MET A 229 -10.64 3.42 -9.27
CA MET A 229 -9.92 3.13 -8.02
C MET A 229 -8.48 2.64 -8.23
N PHE A 230 -8.17 2.06 -9.40
CA PHE A 230 -6.81 1.64 -9.76
C PHE A 230 -5.83 2.81 -9.74
N MET A 231 -6.29 3.99 -10.14
CA MET A 231 -5.46 5.19 -10.24
C MET A 231 -5.08 5.74 -8.87
N MET A 232 -6.02 5.86 -7.93
CA MET A 232 -5.73 6.51 -6.63
C MET A 232 -5.00 5.62 -5.65
N LEU A 233 -5.37 4.34 -5.56
CA LEU A 233 -4.67 3.41 -4.68
C LEU A 233 -3.28 3.11 -5.23
N ASN A 234 -3.06 2.97 -6.55
CA ASN A 234 -1.68 2.85 -7.07
C ASN A 234 -0.89 4.17 -7.07
N TRP A 235 -1.51 5.35 -7.11
CA TRP A 235 -0.77 6.60 -6.90
C TRP A 235 -0.13 6.65 -5.50
N ILE A 236 -0.89 6.19 -4.48
CA ILE A 236 -0.45 6.14 -3.08
C ILE A 236 0.39 4.87 -2.79
N LEU A 237 0.09 3.74 -3.42
CA LEU A 237 0.78 2.46 -3.21
C LEU A 237 2.08 2.35 -4.01
N CYS A 238 2.17 2.89 -5.22
CA CYS A 238 3.38 2.73 -6.04
C CYS A 238 4.47 3.75 -5.74
N LEU A 239 4.13 4.94 -5.22
CA LEU A 239 5.15 5.88 -4.73
C LEU A 239 5.78 5.41 -3.41
N TYR A 240 5.05 4.67 -2.55
CA TYR A 240 5.48 4.46 -1.16
C TYR A 240 5.64 2.99 -0.72
N CYS A 241 5.00 2.02 -1.38
CA CYS A 241 5.15 0.60 -1.02
C CYS A 241 6.47 -0.01 -1.53
N SER A 242 7.20 0.71 -2.39
CA SER A 242 8.46 0.23 -2.99
C SER A 242 9.68 0.36 -2.06
N GLN A 243 9.55 1.02 -0.91
CA GLN A 243 10.62 1.14 0.10
C GLN A 243 10.29 0.45 1.44
N LEU A 244 9.11 -0.17 1.59
CA LEU A 244 8.68 -0.83 2.83
C LEU A 244 8.88 -2.36 2.82
N PHE A 245 9.23 -2.93 1.67
CA PHE A 245 9.60 -4.34 1.54
C PHE A 245 10.96 -4.45 0.88
N PHE A 246 12.02 -4.12 1.62
CA PHE A 246 13.35 -4.77 1.59
C PHE A 246 14.20 -4.20 2.73
#